data_AF-X0UZ72-F1
#
_entry.id   AF-X0UZ72-F1
#
_cell.length_a   1.000
_cell.length_b   1.000
_cell.length_c   1.000
_cell.angle_alpha   90.00
_cell.angle_beta   90.00
_cell.angle_gamma   90.00
#
_symmetry.space_group_name_H-M   'P 1'
#
loop_
_entity.id
_entity.type
_entity.pdbx_description
1 polymer ?
#
loop_
_entity_poly.entity_id
_entity_poly.type
_entity_poly.pdbx_seq_one_letter_code
_entity_poly.pdbx_strand_id
1 'polypeptide(L)'
;MKIFLDTANFDQIKEAASWGIVDGVTTNPTLVSKENMKFEDLIKKICRIVPGPVSVECVSTLSEDIIKEARGLAKLADNVAVKIPINVEGLKAIKVLSQEGIKVNTTLIFSSNQALLAAKAGAAFV
;
A
#
# COMPACT_ATOMS: atom_id res chain seq x y z
N MET A 1 -11.46 9.99 12.30
CA MET A 1 -11.61 9.36 10.96
C MET A 1 -10.47 9.88 10.11
N LYS A 2 -9.82 9.03 9.31
CA LYS A 2 -8.74 9.45 8.40
C LYS A 2 -9.24 9.52 6.97
N ILE A 3 -8.71 10.42 6.15
CA ILE A 3 -9.09 10.61 4.75
C ILE A 3 -7.88 10.31 3.85
N PHE A 4 -8.01 9.31 2.99
CA PHE A 4 -6.95 8.89 2.06
C PHE A 4 -7.38 9.21 0.64
N LEU A 5 -6.44 9.65 -0.20
CA LEU A 5 -6.69 9.92 -1.61
C LEU A 5 -6.35 8.69 -2.46
N ASP A 6 -7.25 8.27 -3.35
CA ASP A 6 -7.02 7.12 -4.24
C ASP A 6 -6.58 7.59 -5.63
N THR A 7 -5.30 7.91 -5.77
CA THR A 7 -4.70 8.38 -7.02
C THR A 7 -3.19 8.18 -7.00
N ALA A 8 -2.58 8.09 -8.18
CA ALA A 8 -1.13 8.20 -8.34
C ALA A 8 -0.71 9.55 -8.95
N ASN A 9 -1.68 10.41 -9.30
CA ASN A 9 -1.42 11.69 -9.92
C ASN A 9 -0.78 12.66 -8.91
N PHE A 10 0.47 13.03 -9.17
CA PHE A 10 1.24 13.83 -8.22
C PHE A 10 0.66 15.22 -7.98
N ASP A 11 0.10 15.86 -9.01
CA ASP A 11 -0.42 17.23 -8.88
C ASP A 11 -1.70 17.26 -8.03
N GLN A 12 -2.59 16.27 -8.22
CA GLN A 12 -3.77 16.09 -7.36
C GLN A 12 -3.38 15.83 -5.90
N ILE A 13 -2.38 14.99 -5.66
CA ILE A 13 -1.89 14.68 -4.30
C ILE A 13 -1.30 15.94 -3.67
N LYS A 14 -0.50 16.70 -4.42
CA LYS A 14 0.13 17.93 -3.94
C LYS A 14 -0.92 18.99 -3.59
N GLU A 15 -1.93 19.16 -4.43
CA GLU A 15 -3.03 20.08 -4.18
C GLU A 15 -3.82 19.65 -2.94
N ALA A 16 -4.28 18.40 -2.87
CA ALA A 16 -5.08 17.91 -1.75
C ALA A 16 -4.31 17.92 -0.42
N ALA A 17 -3.00 17.59 -0.44
CA ALA A 17 -2.13 17.70 0.73
C ALA A 17 -2.03 19.15 1.25
N SER A 18 -2.08 20.15 0.36
CA SER A 18 -2.07 21.56 0.75
C SER A 18 -3.32 22.00 1.52
N TRP A 19 -4.42 21.26 1.40
CA TRP A 19 -5.66 21.55 2.14
C TRP A 19 -5.60 21.14 3.61
N GLY A 20 -4.60 20.33 4.01
CA GLY A 20 -4.43 19.89 5.40
C GLY A 20 -5.42 18.82 5.87
N ILE A 21 -6.13 18.16 4.95
CA ILE A 21 -7.15 17.14 5.26
C ILE A 21 -6.76 15.72 4.82
N VAL A 22 -5.61 15.55 4.14
CA VAL A 22 -5.17 14.26 3.61
C VAL A 22 -4.24 13.56 4.61
N ASP A 23 -4.65 12.37 5.05
CA ASP A 23 -3.93 11.53 6.01
C ASP A 23 -3.11 10.41 5.35
N GLY A 24 -3.27 10.20 4.05
CA GLY A 24 -2.63 9.09 3.33
C GLY A 24 -3.01 9.04 1.86
N VAL A 25 -2.38 8.13 1.12
CA VAL A 25 -2.67 7.88 -0.29
C VAL A 25 -2.77 6.39 -0.52
N THR A 26 -3.73 5.95 -1.35
CA THR A 26 -3.76 4.60 -1.89
C THR A 26 -3.45 4.63 -3.38
N THR A 27 -2.59 3.70 -3.81
CA THR A 27 -2.30 3.47 -5.21
C THR A 27 -2.66 2.04 -5.61
N ASN A 28 -2.58 1.78 -6.91
CA ASN A 28 -2.63 0.44 -7.49
C ASN A 28 -1.84 0.47 -8.83
N PRO A 29 -1.52 -0.69 -9.42
CA PRO A 29 -0.70 -0.74 -10.64
C PRO A 29 -1.30 0.06 -11.79
N THR A 30 -2.63 0.06 -11.94
CA THR A 30 -3.33 0.79 -13.00
C THR A 30 -3.19 2.30 -12.84
N LEU A 31 -3.35 2.84 -11.64
CA LEU A 31 -3.18 4.27 -11.37
C LEU A 31 -1.73 4.69 -11.66
N VAL A 32 -0.75 3.92 -11.16
CA VAL A 32 0.66 4.24 -11.37
C VAL A 32 1.06 4.15 -12.85
N SER A 33 0.51 3.18 -13.60
CA SER A 33 0.81 3.03 -15.04
C SER A 33 0.35 4.19 -15.92
N LYS A 34 -0.58 5.03 -15.42
CA LYS A 34 -1.07 6.22 -16.15
C LYS A 34 -0.13 7.41 -15.99
N GLU A 35 0.80 7.36 -15.04
CA GLU A 35 1.72 8.44 -14.75
C GLU A 35 2.98 8.31 -15.60
N ASN A 36 3.45 9.43 -16.16
CA ASN A 36 4.63 9.47 -17.01
C ASN A 36 5.91 9.64 -16.19
N MET A 37 6.14 8.75 -15.23
CA MET A 37 7.29 8.78 -14.33
C MET A 37 7.75 7.36 -13.96
N LYS A 38 9.04 7.18 -13.67
CA LYS A 38 9.54 5.91 -13.12
C LYS A 38 8.84 5.62 -11.79
N PHE A 39 8.39 4.39 -11.63
CA PHE A 39 7.64 3.92 -10.47
C PHE A 39 8.27 4.34 -9.12
N GLU A 40 9.55 4.00 -8.90
CA GLU A 40 10.21 4.31 -7.62
C GLU A 40 10.30 5.81 -7.35
N ASP A 41 10.59 6.60 -8.39
CA ASP A 41 10.70 8.05 -8.28
C ASP A 41 9.33 8.65 -7.93
N LEU A 42 8.26 8.17 -8.56
CA LEU A 42 6.89 8.58 -8.28
C LEU A 42 6.52 8.27 -6.83
N ILE A 43 6.71 7.03 -6.38
CA ILE A 43 6.37 6.61 -5.01
C ILE A 43 7.16 7.44 -3.99
N LYS A 44 8.48 7.59 -4.17
CA LYS A 44 9.32 8.43 -3.29
C LYS A 44 8.84 9.88 -3.26
N LYS A 45 8.43 10.43 -4.42
CA LYS A 45 7.94 11.80 -4.53
C LYS A 45 6.60 11.98 -3.79
N ILE A 46 5.68 11.03 -3.91
CA ILE A 46 4.40 11.02 -3.18
C ILE A 46 4.66 10.92 -1.67
N CYS A 47 5.50 9.96 -1.24
CA CYS A 47 5.81 9.73 0.17
C CYS A 47 6.41 10.96 0.87
N ARG A 48 7.14 11.82 0.15
CA ARG A 48 7.72 13.07 0.69
C ARG A 48 6.69 14.14 1.03
N ILE A 49 5.54 14.17 0.36
CA ILE A 49 4.53 15.22 0.53
C ILE A 49 3.31 14.75 1.31
N VAL A 50 3.12 13.43 1.44
CA VAL A 50 2.02 12.83 2.20
C VAL A 50 2.51 12.53 3.62
N PRO A 51 1.90 13.10 4.67
CA PRO A 51 2.37 12.95 6.05
C PRO A 51 2.14 11.53 6.63
N GLY A 52 1.23 10.76 6.04
CA GLY A 52 0.86 9.43 6.52
C GLY A 52 1.10 8.31 5.49
N PRO A 53 0.42 7.16 5.67
CA PRO A 53 0.69 5.96 4.87
C PRO A 53 0.46 6.16 3.38
N VAL A 54 1.37 5.63 2.57
CA VAL A 54 1.20 5.50 1.11
C VAL A 54 1.11 4.02 0.75
N SER A 55 -0.08 3.57 0.32
CA SER A 55 -0.29 2.18 -0.05
C SER A 55 0.21 1.88 -1.45
N VAL A 56 1.14 0.93 -1.56
CA VAL A 56 1.80 0.52 -2.83
C VAL A 56 1.64 -0.98 -3.01
N GLU A 57 1.07 -1.39 -4.15
CA GLU A 57 0.60 -2.77 -4.36
C GLU A 57 1.68 -3.69 -4.92
N CYS A 58 1.79 -4.89 -4.34
CA CYS A 58 2.58 -5.97 -4.92
C CYS A 58 1.87 -6.56 -6.15
N VAL A 59 2.63 -6.95 -7.16
CA VAL A 59 2.11 -7.61 -8.37
C VAL A 59 2.40 -9.11 -8.42
N SER A 60 3.33 -9.60 -7.59
CA SER A 60 3.64 -11.03 -7.47
C SER A 60 2.46 -11.83 -6.90
N THR A 61 2.39 -13.11 -7.24
CA THR A 61 1.26 -13.98 -6.89
C THR A 61 1.60 -15.09 -5.89
N LEU A 62 2.88 -15.48 -5.79
CA LEU A 62 3.35 -16.50 -4.84
C LEU A 62 3.87 -15.84 -3.57
N SER A 63 3.64 -16.45 -2.41
CA SER A 63 3.96 -15.85 -1.12
C SER A 63 5.43 -15.43 -0.99
N GLU A 64 6.38 -16.24 -1.47
CA GLU A 64 7.81 -15.94 -1.36
C GLU A 64 8.19 -14.71 -2.19
N ASP A 65 7.66 -14.61 -3.40
CA ASP A 65 7.88 -13.48 -4.31
C ASP A 65 7.20 -12.21 -3.79
N ILE A 66 5.97 -12.33 -3.26
CA ILE A 66 5.26 -11.21 -2.61
C ILE A 66 6.09 -10.67 -1.45
N ILE A 67 6.63 -11.54 -0.60
CA ILE A 67 7.46 -11.11 0.55
C ILE A 67 8.72 -10.38 0.06
N LYS A 68 9.40 -10.90 -0.96
CA LYS A 68 10.60 -10.26 -1.53
C LYS A 68 10.28 -8.88 -2.13
N GLU A 69 9.20 -8.80 -2.91
CA GLU A 69 8.72 -7.55 -3.51
C GLU A 69 8.33 -6.54 -2.43
N ALA A 70 7.51 -6.96 -1.45
CA ALA A 70 7.06 -6.14 -0.33
C ALA A 70 8.22 -5.51 0.46
N ARG A 71 9.27 -6.29 0.74
CA ARG A 71 10.50 -5.77 1.39
C ARG A 71 11.23 -4.75 0.53
N GLY A 72 11.17 -4.89 -0.80
CA GLY A 72 11.70 -3.88 -1.74
C GLY A 72 10.89 -2.58 -1.68
N LEU A 73 9.56 -2.70 -1.74
CA LEU A 73 8.64 -1.55 -1.67
C LEU A 73 8.76 -0.80 -0.34
N ALA A 74 8.82 -1.51 0.78
CA ALA A 74 8.94 -0.92 2.11
C ALA A 74 10.24 -0.11 2.30
N LYS A 75 11.28 -0.36 1.50
CA LYS A 75 12.54 0.42 1.53
C LYS A 75 12.46 1.73 0.77
N LEU A 76 11.40 1.98 0.01
CA LEU A 76 11.28 3.20 -0.80
C LEU A 76 11.08 4.45 0.09
N ALA A 77 10.32 4.32 1.19
CA ALA A 77 10.13 5.34 2.21
C ALA A 77 9.50 4.74 3.49
N ASP A 78 9.73 5.35 4.65
CA ASP A 78 9.28 4.86 5.97
C ASP A 78 7.75 4.80 6.12
N ASN A 79 7.01 5.60 5.33
CA ASN A 79 5.55 5.65 5.34
C ASN A 79 4.90 4.77 4.26
N VAL A 80 5.67 3.92 3.56
CA VAL A 80 5.07 2.91 2.66
C VAL A 80 4.28 1.88 3.47
N ALA A 81 3.04 1.65 3.05
CA ALA A 81 2.25 0.49 3.45
C ALA A 81 2.13 -0.44 2.24
N VAL A 82 2.56 -1.69 2.36
CA VAL A 82 2.49 -2.62 1.22
C VAL A 82 1.05 -3.08 1.05
N LYS A 83 0.52 -3.01 -0.16
CA LYS A 83 -0.85 -3.42 -0.47
C LYS A 83 -0.84 -4.82 -1.07
N ILE A 84 -1.61 -5.73 -0.50
CA ILE A 84 -1.61 -7.16 -0.84
C ILE A 84 -3.06 -7.64 -1.02
N PRO A 85 -3.43 -8.30 -2.14
CA PRO A 85 -4.77 -8.83 -2.32
C PRO A 85 -5.06 -10.00 -1.38
N ILE A 86 -6.31 -10.11 -0.92
CA ILE A 86 -6.74 -11.22 -0.07
C ILE A 86 -6.83 -12.53 -0.86
N ASN A 87 -5.90 -13.43 -0.61
CA ASN A 87 -5.93 -14.84 -1.03
C ASN A 87 -5.02 -15.67 -0.10
N VAL A 88 -4.88 -16.97 -0.36
CA VAL A 88 -4.07 -17.87 0.48
C VAL A 88 -2.59 -17.46 0.52
N GLU A 89 -2.02 -17.07 -0.62
CA GLU A 89 -0.61 -16.63 -0.70
C GLU A 89 -0.40 -15.27 -0.03
N GLY A 90 -1.36 -14.35 -0.20
CA GLY A 90 -1.39 -13.05 0.48
C GLY A 90 -1.46 -13.20 1.99
N LEU A 91 -2.28 -14.10 2.53
CA LEU A 91 -2.35 -14.35 3.98
C LEU A 91 -1.02 -14.87 4.55
N LYS A 92 -0.33 -15.75 3.82
CA LYS A 92 1.01 -16.23 4.20
C LYS A 92 2.01 -15.07 4.23
N ALA A 93 2.00 -14.22 3.20
CA ALA A 93 2.87 -13.05 3.12
C ALA A 93 2.58 -12.02 4.22
N ILE A 94 1.30 -11.69 4.46
CA ILE A 94 0.88 -10.74 5.52
C ILE A 94 1.43 -11.16 6.88
N LYS A 95 1.37 -12.45 7.21
CA LYS A 95 1.89 -12.98 8.48
C LYS A 95 3.38 -12.72 8.65
N VAL A 96 4.18 -12.97 7.61
CA VAL A 96 5.64 -12.76 7.67
C VAL A 96 5.96 -11.27 7.75
N LEU A 97 5.35 -10.46 6.88
CA LEU A 97 5.62 -9.03 6.78
C LEU A 97 5.23 -8.26 8.05
N SER A 98 4.11 -8.62 8.68
CA SER A 98 3.67 -8.00 9.94
C SER A 98 4.62 -8.30 11.10
N GLN A 99 5.20 -9.50 11.17
CA GLN A 99 6.24 -9.85 12.15
C GLN A 99 7.55 -9.09 11.93
N GLU A 100 7.81 -8.66 10.69
CA GLU A 100 8.93 -7.80 10.32
C GLU A 100 8.65 -6.30 10.55
N GLY A 101 7.46 -5.95 11.04
CA GLY A 101 7.05 -4.56 11.25
C GLY A 101 6.67 -3.81 9.98
N ILE A 102 6.55 -4.50 8.84
CA ILE A 102 6.10 -3.91 7.57
C ILE A 102 4.57 -3.77 7.62
N LYS A 103 4.07 -2.55 7.46
CA LYS A 103 2.63 -2.27 7.44
C LYS A 103 2.02 -2.83 6.16
N VAL A 104 0.99 -3.66 6.31
CA VAL A 104 0.26 -4.24 5.18
C VAL A 104 -1.18 -3.73 5.11
N ASN A 105 -1.59 -3.25 3.94
CA ASN A 105 -2.96 -2.92 3.57
C ASN A 105 -3.55 -4.07 2.73
N THR A 106 -4.51 -4.81 3.27
CA THR A 106 -5.11 -5.92 2.53
C THR A 106 -6.24 -5.41 1.64
N THR A 107 -6.19 -5.74 0.34
CA THR A 107 -7.16 -5.25 -0.66
C THR A 107 -8.03 -6.38 -1.22
N LEU A 108 -9.06 -6.01 -1.99
CA LEU A 108 -10.02 -6.93 -2.65
C LEU A 108 -10.83 -7.79 -1.66
N ILE A 109 -11.13 -7.22 -0.49
CA ILE A 109 -12.00 -7.82 0.52
C ILE A 109 -13.46 -7.50 0.18
N PHE A 110 -14.28 -8.55 0.03
CA PHE A 110 -15.70 -8.45 -0.32
C PHE A 110 -16.60 -9.18 0.69
N SER A 111 -16.03 -9.68 1.79
CA SER A 111 -16.78 -10.34 2.87
C SER A 111 -16.13 -10.09 4.23
N SER A 112 -16.94 -10.14 5.29
CA SER A 112 -16.46 -10.01 6.68
C SER A 112 -15.47 -11.11 7.07
N ASN A 113 -15.64 -12.32 6.53
CA ASN A 113 -14.72 -13.43 6.79
C ASN A 113 -13.33 -13.18 6.17
N GLN A 114 -13.26 -12.60 4.98
CA GLN A 114 -11.98 -12.18 4.38
C GLN A 114 -11.29 -11.12 5.22
N ALA A 115 -12.03 -10.11 5.71
CA ALA A 115 -11.50 -9.09 6.60
C ALA A 115 -10.96 -9.68 7.92
N LEU A 116 -11.72 -10.61 8.52
CA LEU A 116 -11.32 -11.30 9.74
C LEU A 116 -10.02 -12.10 9.55
N LEU A 117 -9.87 -12.80 8.42
CA LEU A 117 -8.66 -13.55 8.11
C LEU A 117 -7.46 -12.62 7.92
N ALA A 118 -7.62 -11.51 7.20
CA ALA A 118 -6.57 -10.50 7.03
C ALA A 118 -6.12 -9.91 8.38
N ALA A 119 -7.08 -9.55 9.23
CA ALA A 119 -6.79 -9.04 10.58
C ALA A 119 -6.05 -10.09 11.44
N LYS A 120 -6.47 -11.36 11.41
CA LYS A 120 -5.77 -12.45 12.14
C LYS A 120 -4.37 -12.73 11.60
N ALA A 121 -4.11 -12.46 10.32
CA ALA A 121 -2.79 -12.57 9.73
C ALA A 121 -1.85 -11.41 10.12
N GLY A 122 -2.37 -10.32 10.71
CA GLY A 122 -1.58 -9.17 11.16
C GLY A 122 -1.59 -7.98 10.19
N ALA A 123 -2.60 -7.89 9.31
CA ALA A 123 -2.77 -6.72 8.46
C ALA A 123 -2.93 -5.43 9.29
N ALA A 124 -2.30 -4.35 8.84
CA ALA A 124 -2.45 -3.02 9.45
C ALA A 124 -3.73 -2.30 8.98
N PHE A 125 -4.19 -2.62 7.77
CA PHE A 125 -5.43 -2.11 7.17
C PHE A 125 -6.16 -3.25 6.44
N VAL A 126 -7.49 -3.21 6.46
CA VAL A 126 -8.42 -4.15 5.79
C VAL A 126 -9.55 -3.39 5.12
#